data_AF-A0AAD5G7B2-F1
#
_entry.id   AF-A0AAD5G7B2-F1
#
_cell.length_a   1.000
_cell.length_b   1.000
_cell.length_c   1.000
_cell.angle_alpha   90.00
_cell.angle_beta   90.00
_cell.angle_gamma   90.00
#
_symmetry.space_group_name_H-M   'P 1'
#
loop_
_entity.id
_entity.type
_entity.pdbx_description
1 polymer ?
#
loop_
_entity_poly.entity_id
_entity_poly.type
_entity_poly.pdbx_seq_one_letter_code
_entity_poly.pdbx_strand_id
1 'polypeptide(L)'
;FFCLILIALFAMEMYAFPGIPFDESIEESWIESEIEHYLAKSKDIGEMKSIGTPKKPRFLCLHGHGSNATIFKDHFNNWPDFVVEKMDLVFITGPFLVDEANELFEWFVMAEDRSKIEKFDEGISYIENRMVELGPFDGVIGLSQ
;
A
#
# COMPACT_ATOMS: atom_id res chain seq x y z
N PHE A 1 -5.31 12.45 -6.79
CA PHE A 1 -6.40 12.52 -5.79
C PHE A 1 -6.60 11.20 -5.07
N PHE A 2 -6.68 10.04 -5.75
CA PHE A 2 -6.72 8.71 -5.10
C PHE A 2 -5.55 8.47 -4.12
N CYS A 3 -4.32 8.86 -4.49
CA CYS A 3 -3.17 8.78 -3.58
C CYS A 3 -3.30 9.66 -2.33
N LEU A 4 -4.02 10.79 -2.37
CA LEU A 4 -4.15 11.66 -1.19
C LEU A 4 -5.10 11.06 -0.14
N ILE A 5 -6.15 10.36 -0.58
CA ILE A 5 -7.07 9.65 0.31
C ILE A 5 -6.37 8.45 0.95
N LEU A 6 -5.58 7.69 0.18
CA LEU A 6 -4.80 6.58 0.73
C LEU A 6 -3.71 7.06 1.70
N ILE A 7 -3.03 8.18 1.39
CA ILE A 7 -2.07 8.80 2.31
C ILE A 7 -2.78 9.28 3.59
N ALA A 8 -3.99 9.83 3.51
CA ALA A 8 -4.74 10.29 4.67
C ALA A 8 -5.20 9.13 5.58
N LEU A 9 -5.72 8.04 4.99
CA LEU A 9 -6.11 6.83 5.73
C LEU A 9 -4.89 6.14 6.37
N PHE A 10 -3.75 6.12 5.66
CA PHE A 10 -2.49 5.58 6.18
C PHE A 10 -1.87 6.47 7.28
N ALA A 11 -2.00 7.80 7.14
CA ALA A 11 -1.60 8.74 8.18
C ALA A 11 -2.42 8.56 9.45
N MET A 12 -3.74 8.36 9.36
CA MET A 12 -4.58 8.08 10.54
C MET A 12 -4.13 6.85 11.33
N GLU A 13 -3.73 5.78 10.65
CA GLU A 13 -3.22 4.55 11.30
C GLU A 13 -1.86 4.77 11.96
N MET A 14 -1.01 5.65 11.40
CA MET A 14 0.27 6.05 12.00
C MET A 14 0.13 7.08 13.15
N TYR A 15 -0.90 7.92 13.13
CA TYR A 15 -1.13 8.98 14.13
C TYR A 15 -1.99 8.55 15.31
N ALA A 16 -2.45 7.29 15.37
CA ALA A 16 -3.04 6.67 16.56
C ALA A 16 -2.03 6.41 17.70
N PHE A 17 -0.97 7.24 17.80
CA PHE A 17 -0.11 7.33 18.98
C PHE A 17 -0.85 8.09 20.09
N PRO A 18 -0.87 7.60 21.34
CA PRO A 18 -1.68 8.20 22.40
C PRO A 18 -1.07 9.54 22.83
N GLY A 19 -1.80 10.65 22.64
CA GLY A 19 -1.35 11.95 23.15
C GLY A 19 -2.11 13.20 22.73
N ILE A 20 -3.03 13.13 21.77
CA ILE A 20 -3.83 14.28 21.33
C ILE A 20 -5.31 13.99 21.63
N PRO A 21 -6.03 14.85 22.36
CA PRO A 21 -7.46 14.64 22.58
C PRO A 21 -8.18 14.87 21.25
N PHE A 22 -8.75 13.79 20.72
CA PHE A 22 -9.29 13.71 19.37
C PHE A 22 -10.82 13.68 19.43
N ASP A 23 -11.48 14.51 18.61
CA ASP A 23 -12.94 14.56 18.52
C ASP A 23 -13.42 13.65 17.38
N GLU A 24 -13.73 12.40 17.73
CA GLU A 24 -14.18 11.34 16.81
C GLU A 24 -15.43 11.75 16.00
N SER A 25 -16.28 12.61 16.56
CA SER A 25 -17.59 12.93 15.97
C SER A 25 -17.50 13.85 14.74
N ILE A 26 -16.50 14.74 14.71
CA ILE A 26 -16.30 15.67 13.60
C ILE A 26 -15.74 14.92 12.38
N GLU A 27 -14.89 13.93 12.62
CA GLU A 27 -14.18 13.24 11.55
C GLU A 27 -15.06 12.18 10.85
N GLU A 28 -15.88 11.42 11.59
CA GLU A 28 -16.85 10.48 11.00
C GLU A 28 -17.78 11.20 10.03
N SER A 29 -18.30 12.37 10.40
CA SER A 29 -19.20 13.15 9.55
C SER A 29 -18.53 13.67 8.26
N TRP A 30 -17.24 14.01 8.34
CA TRP A 30 -16.47 14.50 7.20
C TRP A 30 -16.08 13.34 6.26
N ILE A 31 -15.72 12.19 6.82
CA ILE A 31 -15.42 10.96 6.09
C ILE A 31 -16.67 10.46 5.36
N GLU A 32 -17.82 10.39 6.02
CA GLU A 32 -19.09 10.00 5.39
C GLU A 32 -19.45 10.94 4.23
N SER A 33 -19.31 12.25 4.43
CA SER A 33 -19.54 13.26 3.39
C SER A 33 -18.63 13.05 2.17
N GLU A 34 -17.34 12.78 2.38
CA GLU A 34 -16.38 12.61 1.29
C GLU A 34 -16.57 11.26 0.57
N ILE A 35 -16.98 10.21 1.30
CA ILE A 35 -17.37 8.92 0.72
C ILE A 35 -18.61 9.08 -0.17
N GLU A 36 -19.66 9.74 0.30
CA GLU A 36 -20.88 9.98 -0.48
C GLU A 36 -20.60 10.82 -1.73
N HIS A 37 -19.78 11.87 -1.61
CA HIS A 37 -19.32 12.66 -2.74
C HIS A 37 -18.54 11.82 -3.77
N TYR A 38 -17.66 10.94 -3.31
CA TYR A 38 -16.93 10.01 -4.17
C TYR A 38 -17.87 9.00 -4.86
N LEU A 39 -18.82 8.43 -4.14
CA LEU A 39 -19.81 7.49 -4.69
C LEU A 39 -20.66 8.16 -5.78
N ALA A 40 -21.12 9.40 -5.56
CA ALA A 40 -21.84 10.20 -6.54
C ALA A 40 -21.00 10.45 -7.81
N LYS A 41 -19.75 10.87 -7.64
CA LYS A 41 -18.81 11.09 -8.76
C LYS A 41 -18.47 9.81 -9.51
N SER A 42 -18.42 8.67 -8.83
CA SER A 42 -18.18 7.37 -9.47
C SER A 42 -19.35 6.89 -10.33
N LYS A 43 -20.59 7.26 -9.98
CA LYS A 43 -21.78 6.99 -10.80
C LYS A 43 -21.75 7.74 -12.12
N ASP A 44 -21.30 8.99 -12.12
CA ASP A 44 -21.15 9.80 -13.35
C ASP A 44 -20.05 9.24 -14.29
N ILE A 45 -19.01 8.60 -13.74
CA ILE A 45 -17.98 7.90 -14.52
C ILE A 45 -18.57 6.64 -15.20
N GLY A 46 -19.62 6.06 -14.64
CA GLY A 46 -20.35 4.92 -15.22
C GLY A 46 -21.10 5.23 -16.51
N GLU A 47 -21.33 6.51 -16.84
CA GLU A 47 -22.01 6.93 -18.08
C GLU A 47 -21.05 7.20 -19.26
N MET A 48 -19.74 6.93 -19.10
CA MET A 48 -18.78 7.04 -20.19
C MET A 48 -18.84 5.79 -21.09
N LYS A 49 -19.31 5.99 -22.34
CA LYS A 49 -19.47 4.97 -23.40
C LYS A 49 -18.32 3.94 -23.45
N SER A 50 -18.72 2.67 -23.51
CA SER A 50 -17.89 1.46 -23.49
C SER A 50 -16.72 1.47 -24.48
N ILE A 51 -15.51 1.52 -23.94
CA ILE A 51 -14.28 0.99 -24.58
C ILE A 51 -13.77 -0.12 -23.65
N GLY A 52 -14.36 -1.31 -23.76
CA GLY A 52 -14.04 -2.47 -22.90
C GLY A 52 -14.34 -2.23 -21.41
N THR A 53 -14.32 -3.29 -20.60
CA THR A 53 -14.19 -3.08 -19.15
C THR A 53 -12.78 -2.53 -18.90
N PRO A 54 -12.62 -1.34 -18.27
CA PRO A 54 -11.31 -0.82 -17.95
C PRO A 54 -10.51 -1.86 -17.17
N LYS A 55 -9.29 -2.16 -17.61
CA LYS A 55 -8.40 -3.07 -16.87
C LYS A 55 -8.15 -2.46 -15.49
N LYS A 56 -8.27 -3.26 -14.43
CA LYS A 56 -7.92 -2.82 -13.07
C LYS A 56 -6.45 -2.38 -13.05
N PRO A 57 -6.11 -1.22 -12.47
CA PRO A 57 -4.72 -0.84 -12.27
C PRO A 57 -4.02 -1.89 -11.41
N ARG A 58 -2.86 -2.36 -11.88
CA ARG A 58 -2.06 -3.39 -11.25
C ARG A 58 -0.90 -2.75 -10.48
N PHE A 59 -0.81 -3.01 -9.18
CA PHE A 59 0.21 -2.46 -8.30
C PHE A 59 1.14 -3.55 -7.78
N LEU A 60 2.44 -3.26 -7.81
CA LEU A 60 3.42 -4.03 -7.04
C LEU A 60 3.42 -3.54 -5.60
N CYS A 61 3.22 -4.43 -4.63
CA CYS A 61 3.10 -4.12 -3.21
C CYS A 61 4.36 -4.55 -2.45
N LEU A 62 5.03 -3.59 -1.82
CA LEU A 62 6.28 -3.74 -1.07
C LEU A 62 6.02 -3.56 0.44
N HIS A 63 6.28 -4.60 1.22
CA HIS A 63 6.12 -4.59 2.69
C HIS A 63 7.18 -3.72 3.39
N GLY A 64 7.03 -3.52 4.70
CA GLY A 64 8.02 -2.82 5.54
C GLY A 64 9.05 -3.73 6.21
N HIS A 65 9.88 -3.14 7.06
CA HIS A 65 11.08 -3.71 7.63
C HIS A 65 10.70 -4.84 8.58
N GLY A 66 11.41 -5.96 8.47
CA GLY A 66 11.09 -7.15 9.26
C GLY A 66 9.66 -7.61 9.03
N SER A 67 9.21 -7.64 7.77
CA SER A 67 7.87 -8.10 7.39
C SER A 67 7.93 -9.05 6.19
N ASN A 68 6.79 -9.46 5.66
CA ASN A 68 6.70 -10.27 4.45
C ASN A 68 5.41 -9.96 3.66
N ALA A 69 5.29 -10.52 2.46
CA ALA A 69 4.14 -10.32 1.59
C ALA A 69 2.80 -10.67 2.24
N THR A 70 2.75 -11.72 3.07
CA THR A 70 1.53 -12.18 3.73
C THR A 70 1.06 -11.18 4.77
N ILE A 71 1.96 -10.75 5.67
CA ILE A 71 1.65 -9.75 6.69
C ILE A 71 1.20 -8.44 6.04
N PHE A 72 1.90 -8.01 4.99
CA PHE A 72 1.53 -6.76 4.32
C PHE A 72 0.19 -6.86 3.59
N LYS A 73 -0.13 -8.02 3.01
CA LYS A 73 -1.46 -8.26 2.43
C LYS A 73 -2.56 -8.16 3.47
N ASP A 74 -2.33 -8.62 4.69
CA ASP A 74 -3.32 -8.57 5.76
C ASP A 74 -3.71 -7.13 6.16
N HIS A 75 -2.81 -6.15 6.01
CA HIS A 75 -3.15 -4.74 6.22
C HIS A 75 -4.25 -4.24 5.26
N PHE A 76 -4.37 -4.83 4.07
CA PHE A 76 -5.42 -4.47 3.10
C PHE A 76 -6.78 -5.08 3.44
N ASN A 77 -6.86 -6.04 4.37
CA ASN A 77 -8.15 -6.56 4.84
C ASN A 77 -8.93 -5.49 5.65
N ASN A 78 -8.24 -4.46 6.14
CA ASN A 78 -8.87 -3.31 6.81
C ASN A 78 -9.48 -2.32 5.82
N TRP A 79 -9.20 -2.46 4.52
CA TRP A 79 -9.70 -1.54 3.51
C TRP A 79 -11.08 -1.98 3.02
N PRO A 80 -11.98 -1.05 2.69
CA PRO A 80 -13.28 -1.40 2.14
C PRO A 80 -13.15 -2.20 0.83
N ASP A 81 -13.97 -3.26 0.68
CA ASP A 81 -13.95 -4.14 -0.49
C ASP A 81 -14.04 -3.37 -1.81
N PHE A 82 -14.88 -2.32 -1.87
CA PHE A 82 -15.05 -1.51 -3.08
C PHE A 82 -13.77 -0.79 -3.53
N VAL A 83 -12.77 -0.65 -2.67
CA VAL A 83 -11.45 -0.10 -2.98
C VAL A 83 -10.55 -1.21 -3.52
N VAL A 84 -10.43 -2.31 -2.76
CA VAL A 84 -9.54 -3.44 -3.11
C VAL A 84 -10.00 -4.12 -4.40
N GLU A 85 -11.31 -4.29 -4.60
CA GLU A 85 -11.89 -4.86 -5.82
C GLU A 85 -11.60 -4.04 -7.08
N LYS A 86 -11.23 -2.76 -6.96
CA LYS A 86 -10.87 -1.92 -8.10
C LYS A 86 -9.39 -2.03 -8.49
N MET A 87 -8.58 -2.78 -7.75
CA MET A 87 -7.14 -2.92 -7.96
C MET A 87 -6.74 -4.38 -8.23
N ASP A 88 -5.60 -4.58 -8.90
CA ASP A 88 -4.88 -5.86 -8.97
C ASP A 88 -3.59 -5.72 -8.15
N LEU A 89 -3.56 -6.28 -6.94
CA LEU A 89 -2.46 -6.11 -5.99
C LEU A 89 -1.55 -7.33 -5.99
N VAL A 90 -0.27 -7.14 -6.27
CA VAL A 90 0.75 -8.20 -6.28
C VAL A 90 1.74 -7.97 -5.16
N PHE A 91 1.65 -8.80 -4.12
CA PHE A 91 2.52 -8.72 -2.94
C PHE A 91 3.77 -9.58 -3.15
N ILE A 92 4.94 -8.99 -2.88
CA ILE A 92 6.22 -9.70 -2.94
C ILE A 92 7.00 -9.55 -1.63
N THR A 93 7.81 -10.56 -1.30
CA THR A 93 8.68 -10.56 -0.12
C THR A 93 10.10 -10.14 -0.51
N GLY A 94 10.72 -9.33 0.34
CA GLY A 94 12.09 -8.86 0.22
C GLY A 94 13.11 -10.00 0.20
N PRO A 95 14.30 -9.79 -0.39
CA PRO A 95 15.28 -10.85 -0.59
C PRO A 95 16.13 -11.16 0.65
N PHE A 96 16.17 -10.28 1.65
CA PHE A 96 17.07 -10.42 2.80
C PHE A 96 16.32 -10.85 4.04
N LEU A 97 16.65 -12.04 4.56
CA LEU A 97 16.05 -12.59 5.78
C LEU A 97 16.58 -11.87 7.03
N VAL A 98 15.67 -11.56 7.94
CA VAL A 98 15.92 -10.86 9.22
C VAL A 98 15.64 -11.77 10.40
N ASP A 99 14.53 -12.51 10.33
CA ASP A 99 14.11 -13.45 11.36
C ASP A 99 13.67 -14.76 10.69
N GLU A 100 14.44 -15.83 10.94
CA GLU A 100 14.15 -17.16 10.40
C GLU A 100 12.90 -17.78 11.03
N ALA A 101 12.61 -17.49 12.30
CA ALA A 101 11.52 -18.12 13.03
C ALA A 101 10.15 -17.61 12.54
N ASN A 102 10.10 -16.34 12.14
CA ASN A 102 8.88 -15.68 11.68
C ASN A 102 8.87 -15.40 10.16
N GLU A 103 9.90 -15.84 9.43
CA GLU A 103 10.06 -15.61 7.99
C GLU A 103 9.89 -14.11 7.63
N LEU A 104 10.67 -13.26 8.31
CA LEU A 104 10.62 -11.80 8.14
C LEU A 104 11.81 -11.33 7.32
N PHE A 105 11.56 -10.37 6.44
CA PHE A 105 12.49 -9.94 5.41
C PHE A 105 12.62 -8.42 5.32
N GLU A 106 13.65 -7.99 4.61
CA GLU A 106 13.97 -6.61 4.28
C GLU A 106 14.34 -6.47 2.79
N TRP A 107 14.17 -5.25 2.27
CA TRP A 107 14.59 -4.88 0.91
C TRP A 107 16.06 -4.55 0.81
N PHE A 108 16.65 -4.04 1.89
CA PHE A 108 18.06 -3.70 2.03
C PHE A 108 18.41 -3.67 3.51
N VAL A 109 19.67 -3.95 3.84
CA VAL A 109 20.10 -4.20 5.22
C VAL A 109 20.57 -2.89 5.84
N MET A 110 19.99 -2.51 6.99
CA MET A 110 20.53 -1.41 7.78
C MET A 110 21.71 -1.90 8.62
N ALA A 111 22.84 -1.21 8.56
CA ALA A 111 23.94 -1.48 9.49
C ALA A 111 23.47 -1.30 10.95
N GLU A 112 24.02 -2.06 11.88
CA GLU A 112 23.62 -2.04 13.30
C GLU A 112 23.69 -0.62 13.90
N ASP A 113 24.69 0.16 13.49
CA ASP A 113 24.88 1.55 13.93
C ASP A 113 24.02 2.56 13.17
N ARG A 114 23.17 2.09 12.24
CA ARG A 114 22.31 2.87 11.35
C ARG A 114 23.04 3.94 10.53
N SER A 115 24.37 3.83 10.40
CA SER A 115 25.18 4.80 9.68
C SER A 115 25.09 4.61 8.17
N LYS A 116 24.72 3.40 7.72
CA LYS A 116 24.75 2.98 6.32
C LYS A 116 23.62 2.02 5.99
N ILE A 117 23.20 2.09 4.74
CA ILE A 117 22.40 1.07 4.08
C ILE A 117 23.34 0.18 3.29
N GLU A 118 23.26 -1.12 3.53
CA GLU A 118 23.97 -2.16 2.81
C GLU A 118 23.03 -2.87 1.82
N LYS A 119 23.60 -3.41 0.75
CA LYS A 119 22.87 -4.19 -0.27
C LYS A 119 21.70 -3.45 -0.94
N PHE A 120 21.73 -2.12 -0.94
CA PHE A 120 20.72 -1.30 -1.59
C PHE A 120 20.58 -1.67 -3.08
N ASP A 121 21.70 -1.71 -3.81
CA ASP A 121 21.70 -2.01 -5.24
C ASP A 121 21.15 -3.41 -5.55
N GLU A 122 21.47 -4.40 -4.70
CA GLU A 122 20.94 -5.76 -4.80
C GLU A 122 19.42 -5.80 -4.58
N GLY A 123 18.94 -5.07 -3.56
CA GLY A 123 17.52 -4.91 -3.26
C GLY A 123 16.73 -4.26 -4.40
N ILE A 124 17.25 -3.16 -4.95
CA ILE A 124 16.64 -2.47 -6.09
C ILE A 124 16.64 -3.39 -7.32
N SER A 125 17.76 -4.05 -7.62
CA SER A 125 17.85 -5.00 -8.73
C SER A 125 16.84 -6.14 -8.60
N TYR A 126 16.61 -6.64 -7.38
CA TYR A 126 15.60 -7.66 -7.13
C TYR A 126 14.19 -7.14 -7.44
N ILE A 127 13.84 -5.94 -6.99
CA ILE A 127 12.54 -5.31 -7.27
C ILE A 127 12.35 -5.12 -8.79
N GLU A 128 13.36 -4.58 -9.48
CA GLU A 128 13.33 -4.38 -10.94
C GLU A 128 13.09 -5.69 -11.69
N ASN A 129 13.79 -6.76 -11.30
CA ASN A 129 13.61 -8.09 -11.88
C ASN A 129 12.17 -8.60 -11.68
N ARG A 130 11.59 -8.40 -10.49
CA ARG A 130 10.18 -8.75 -10.23
C ARG A 130 9.20 -7.90 -11.01
N MET A 131 9.50 -6.61 -11.23
CA MET A 131 8.68 -5.74 -12.06
C MET A 131 8.63 -6.24 -13.52
N VAL A 132 9.75 -6.73 -14.05
CA VAL A 132 9.83 -7.31 -15.40
C VAL A 132 9.13 -8.67 -15.46
N GLU A 133 9.35 -9.54 -14.47
CA GLU A 133 8.81 -10.90 -14.43
C GLU A 133 7.30 -10.96 -14.20
N LEU A 134 6.80 -10.15 -13.27
CA LEU A 134 5.40 -10.18 -12.80
C LEU A 134 4.52 -9.09 -13.42
N GLY A 135 5.13 -8.17 -14.18
CA GLY A 135 4.48 -7.03 -14.80
C GLY A 135 3.65 -7.40 -16.04
N PRO A 136 3.12 -6.38 -16.75
CA PRO A 136 3.33 -4.95 -16.51
C PRO A 136 2.54 -4.43 -15.30
N PHE A 137 3.14 -3.49 -14.57
CA PHE A 137 2.53 -2.78 -13.45
C PHE A 137 2.17 -1.34 -13.83
N ASP A 138 1.06 -0.85 -13.29
CA ASP A 138 0.59 0.53 -13.45
C ASP A 138 1.07 1.43 -12.30
N GLY A 139 1.62 0.84 -11.22
CA GLY A 139 2.24 1.57 -10.12
C GLY A 139 2.86 0.65 -9.05
N VAL A 140 3.38 1.29 -8.00
CA VAL A 140 3.97 0.62 -6.83
C VAL A 140 3.34 1.20 -5.56
N ILE A 141 3.02 0.32 -4.60
CA ILE A 141 2.57 0.68 -3.25
C ILE A 141 3.60 0.13 -2.27
N GLY A 142 4.09 0.97 -1.36
CA GLY A 142 5.06 0.56 -0.34
C GLY A 142 4.66 1.06 1.03
N LEU A 143 5.01 0.29 2.06
CA LEU A 143 4.92 0.70 3.46
C LEU A 143 6.33 0.66 4.06
N SER A 144 6.85 1.81 4.49
CA SER A 144 8.19 1.91 5.05
C SER A 144 9.25 1.34 4.06
N GLN A 145 10.48 1.18 4.54
CA GLN A 145 11.38 0.09 4.15
C GLN A 145 10.98 -1.13 4.94
#